data_AF-A0A1V8NS81-F1
#
_entry.id   AF-A0A1V8NS81-F1
#
_cell.length_a   1.000
_cell.length_b   1.000
_cell.length_c   1.000
_cell.angle_alpha   90.00
_cell.angle_beta   90.00
_cell.angle_gamma   90.00
#
_symmetry.space_group_name_H-M   'P 1'
#
loop_
_entity.id
_entity.type
_entity.pdbx_description
1 polymer ?
#
loop_
_entity_poly.entity_id
_entity_poly.type
_entity_poly.pdbx_seq_one_letter_code
_entity_poly.pdbx_strand_id
1 'polypeptide(L)'
;MLGGSPMTALDKQALRQLATDAHELGIIKRYTKGIEANKRFAAIVTPLTVLALLDELEAAEKRIAELEARTVAVKQFDDFQIVHYGGSEDYAKGYIDCQNNYNKALTAAGIGVKGE
;
A
#
# COMPACT_ATOMS: atom_id res chain seq x y z
N MET A 1 24.75 -9.45 -4.22
CA MET A 1 23.55 -8.71 -4.69
C MET A 1 23.62 -7.33 -4.10
N LEU A 2 23.61 -6.30 -4.95
CA LEU A 2 23.86 -4.92 -4.57
C LEU A 2 22.69 -4.40 -3.72
N GLY A 3 22.93 -4.20 -2.43
CA GLY A 3 22.02 -3.46 -1.57
C GLY A 3 22.00 -2.02 -2.06
N GLY A 4 20.90 -1.63 -2.69
CA GLY A 4 20.67 -0.25 -3.09
C GLY A 4 20.77 0.64 -1.86
N SER A 5 21.74 1.57 -1.89
CA SER A 5 21.80 2.67 -0.93
C SER A 5 20.42 3.32 -0.85
N PRO A 6 19.93 3.69 0.35
CA PRO A 6 18.69 4.43 0.46
C PRO A 6 18.89 5.72 -0.35
N MET A 7 18.15 5.87 -1.45
CA MET A 7 18.09 7.16 -2.14
C MET A 7 17.73 8.18 -1.08
N THR A 8 18.52 9.24 -0.97
CA THR A 8 18.28 10.38 -0.09
C THR A 8 16.79 10.70 -0.12
N ALA A 9 16.11 10.55 1.02
CA ALA A 9 14.66 10.68 1.09
C ALA A 9 14.25 12.02 0.48
N LEU A 10 13.57 11.96 -0.67
CA LEU A 10 13.11 13.15 -1.36
C LEU A 10 12.15 13.90 -0.45
N ASP A 11 12.35 15.21 -0.26
CA ASP A 11 11.40 16.03 0.47
C ASP A 11 10.14 16.25 -0.39
N LYS A 12 9.21 15.30 -0.30
CA LYS A 12 7.95 15.29 -1.03
C LYS A 12 7.06 16.46 -0.66
N GLN A 13 7.16 16.99 0.56
CA GLN A 13 6.34 18.11 1.01
C GLN A 13 6.86 19.42 0.40
N ALA A 14 8.18 19.64 0.44
CA ALA A 14 8.80 20.79 -0.23
C ALA A 14 8.56 20.75 -1.74
N LEU A 15 8.72 19.59 -2.39
CA LEU A 15 8.45 19.45 -3.82
C LEU A 15 6.98 19.73 -4.17
N ARG A 16 6.05 19.24 -3.33
CA ARG A 16 4.61 19.54 -3.49
C ARG A 16 4.33 21.02 -3.38
N GLN A 17 4.92 21.71 -2.40
CA GLN A 17 4.73 23.16 -2.24
C GLN A 17 5.27 23.92 -3.46
N LEU A 18 6.48 23.57 -3.93
CA LEU A 18 7.06 24.21 -5.12
C LEU A 18 6.22 23.98 -6.38
N ALA A 19 5.67 22.77 -6.55
CA ALA A 19 4.77 22.45 -7.66
C ALA A 19 3.46 23.25 -7.59
N THR A 20 2.86 23.35 -6.39
CA THR A 20 1.65 24.15 -6.15
C THR A 20 1.90 25.63 -6.42
N ASP A 21 2.99 26.21 -5.89
CA ASP A 21 3.33 27.61 -6.11
C ASP A 21 3.56 27.91 -7.60
N ALA A 22 4.25 27.02 -8.32
CA ALA A 22 4.47 27.14 -9.76
C ALA A 22 3.15 27.03 -10.54
N HIS A 23 2.24 26.14 -10.13
CA HIS A 23 0.93 26.01 -10.75
C HIS A 23 0.05 27.25 -10.51
N GLU A 24 -0.04 27.73 -9.27
CA GLU A 24 -0.94 28.83 -8.91
C GLU A 24 -0.40 30.20 -9.35
N LEU A 25 0.88 30.47 -9.08
CA LEU A 25 1.48 31.78 -9.34
C LEU A 25 2.08 31.87 -10.74
N GLY A 26 2.59 30.75 -11.27
CA GLY A 26 3.31 30.70 -12.55
C GLY A 26 2.43 30.92 -13.78
N ILE A 27 1.11 30.74 -13.66
CA ILE A 27 0.13 31.05 -14.72
C ILE A 27 0.00 32.57 -14.91
N ILE A 28 0.28 33.36 -13.86
CA ILE A 28 0.13 34.82 -13.89
C ILE A 28 1.33 35.44 -14.62
N LYS A 29 1.15 35.75 -15.91
CA LYS A 29 2.20 36.35 -16.75
C LYS A 29 2.68 37.69 -16.19
N ARG A 30 3.99 37.92 -16.24
CA ARG A 30 4.68 39.14 -15.77
C ARG A 30 4.54 39.42 -14.27
N TYR A 31 4.07 38.45 -13.49
CA TYR A 31 4.10 38.53 -12.03
C TYR A 31 5.43 38.01 -11.50
N THR A 32 6.19 38.88 -10.84
CA THR A 32 7.54 38.56 -10.35
C THR A 32 7.55 37.30 -9.47
N LYS A 33 6.53 37.11 -8.61
CA LYS A 33 6.45 35.91 -7.77
C LYS A 33 6.14 34.64 -8.57
N GLY A 34 5.37 34.74 -9.66
CA GLY A 34 5.10 33.61 -10.55
C GLY A 34 6.34 33.17 -11.33
N ILE A 35 7.14 34.13 -11.80
CA ILE A 35 8.44 33.85 -12.44
C ILE A 35 9.38 33.16 -11.45
N GLU A 36 9.43 33.63 -10.21
CA GLU A 36 10.26 33.06 -9.15
C GLU A 36 9.79 31.64 -8.77
N ALA A 37 8.47 31.42 -8.64
CA ALA A 37 7.91 30.10 -8.36
C ALA A 37 8.29 29.08 -9.45
N ASN A 38 8.13 29.44 -10.72
CA ASN A 38 8.53 28.59 -11.85
C ASN A 38 10.03 28.28 -11.84
N LYS A 39 10.89 29.26 -11.53
CA LYS A 39 12.34 29.05 -11.43
C LYS A 39 12.71 28.08 -10.31
N ARG A 40 12.11 28.25 -9.12
CA ARG A 40 12.36 27.37 -7.98
C ARG A 40 11.92 25.94 -8.25
N PHE A 41 10.76 25.76 -8.86
CA PHE A 41 10.29 24.44 -9.27
C PHE A 41 11.21 23.81 -10.31
N ALA A 42 11.56 24.54 -11.38
CA ALA A 42 12.46 24.05 -12.43
C ALA A 42 13.86 23.67 -11.92
N ALA A 43 14.37 24.34 -10.87
CA ALA A 43 15.65 24.01 -10.26
C ALA A 43 15.65 22.65 -9.55
N ILE A 44 14.50 22.18 -9.08
CA ILE A 44 14.38 20.92 -8.34
C ILE A 44 13.92 19.77 -9.24
N VAL A 45 13.18 20.04 -10.33
CA VAL A 45 12.73 19.01 -11.29
C VAL A 45 13.89 18.64 -12.23
N THR A 46 14.89 17.98 -11.68
CA THR A 46 16.03 17.42 -12.40
C THR A 46 15.74 15.96 -12.82
N PRO A 47 16.48 15.38 -13.78
CA PRO A 47 16.38 13.97 -14.10
C PRO A 47 16.54 13.07 -12.87
N LEU A 48 17.41 13.43 -11.92
CA LEU A 48 17.60 12.67 -10.67
C LEU A 48 16.34 12.69 -9.79
N THR A 49 15.67 13.83 -9.68
CA THR A 49 14.42 13.96 -8.92
C THR A 49 13.30 13.14 -9.57
N VAL A 50 13.23 13.12 -10.91
CA VAL A 50 12.25 12.30 -11.64
C VAL A 50 12.51 10.82 -11.43
N LEU A 51 13.78 10.37 -11.51
CA LEU A 51 14.15 8.98 -11.23
C LEU A 51 13.76 8.59 -9.80
N ALA A 52 14.11 9.40 -8.80
CA ALA A 52 13.74 9.14 -7.41
C ALA A 52 12.22 9.01 -7.20
N LEU A 53 11.40 9.81 -7.89
CA LEU A 53 9.94 9.68 -7.85
C LEU A 53 9.44 8.36 -8.49
N LEU A 54 10.06 7.93 -9.59
CA LEU A 54 9.75 6.66 -10.25
C LEU A 54 10.15 5.47 -9.37
N ASP A 55 11.35 5.50 -8.77
CA ASP A 55 11.81 4.44 -7.87
C ASP A 55 10.91 4.32 -6.64
N GLU A 56 10.46 5.44 -6.05
CA GLU A 56 9.49 5.43 -4.96
C GLU A 56 8.12 4.85 -5.39
N LEU A 57 7.67 5.16 -6.61
CA LEU A 57 6.42 4.64 -7.15
C LEU A 57 6.50 3.12 -7.37
N GLU A 58 7.54 2.65 -8.05
CA GLU A 58 7.77 1.22 -8.29
C GLU A 58 7.90 0.44 -6.98
N ALA A 59 8.58 1.01 -5.97
CA ALA A 59 8.67 0.42 -4.64
C ALA A 59 7.30 0.34 -3.94
N ALA A 60 6.46 1.36 -4.08
CA ALA A 60 5.11 1.35 -3.53
C ALA A 60 4.20 0.33 -4.23
N GLU A 61 4.25 0.25 -5.56
CA GLU A 61 3.52 -0.74 -6.36
C GLU A 61 3.93 -2.17 -5.99
N LYS A 62 5.24 -2.42 -5.87
CA LYS A 62 5.75 -3.70 -5.39
C LYS A 62 5.22 -4.03 -4.00
N ARG A 63 5.20 -3.06 -3.08
CA ARG A 63 4.69 -3.28 -1.72
C ARG A 63 3.20 -3.56 -1.71
N ILE A 64 2.41 -2.92 -2.57
CA ILE A 64 0.99 -3.20 -2.74
C ILE A 64 0.80 -4.64 -3.24
N ALA A 65 1.51 -5.04 -4.30
CA ALA A 65 1.44 -6.40 -4.83
C ALA A 65 1.83 -7.46 -3.78
N GLU A 66 2.86 -7.20 -2.97
CA GLU A 66 3.24 -8.06 -1.85
C GLU A 66 2.12 -8.18 -0.81
N LEU A 67 1.44 -7.07 -0.48
CA LEU A 67 0.34 -7.05 0.49
C LEU A 67 -0.90 -7.77 -0.04
N GLU A 68 -1.24 -7.57 -1.31
CA GLU A 68 -2.35 -8.24 -1.99
C GLU A 68 -2.11 -9.74 -2.17
N ALA A 69 -0.85 -10.17 -2.32
CA ALA A 69 -0.49 -11.58 -2.39
C ALA A 69 -0.43 -12.28 -1.01
N ARG A 70 -0.70 -11.57 0.10
CA ARG A 70 -0.64 -12.16 1.43
C ARG A 70 -1.72 -13.21 1.61
N THR A 71 -1.27 -14.38 2.05
CA THR A 71 -2.14 -15.48 2.44
C THR A 71 -1.86 -15.85 3.89
N VAL A 72 -2.89 -16.29 4.59
CA VAL A 72 -2.78 -16.83 5.95
C VAL A 72 -3.02 -18.33 5.93
N ALA A 73 -2.26 -19.06 6.75
CA ALA A 73 -2.52 -20.47 7.00
C ALA A 73 -3.35 -20.56 8.28
N VAL A 74 -4.61 -20.96 8.14
CA VAL A 74 -5.53 -21.13 9.26
C VAL A 74 -6.02 -22.55 9.19
N LYS A 75 -5.85 -23.30 10.29
CA LYS A 75 -6.33 -24.67 10.36
C LYS A 75 -7.85 -24.65 10.37
N GLN A 76 -8.44 -25.20 9.31
CA GLN A 76 -9.87 -25.42 9.21
C GLN A 76 -10.17 -26.81 9.74
N PHE A 77 -11.24 -26.94 10.52
CA PHE A 77 -11.76 -28.23 10.94
C PHE A 77 -13.10 -28.50 10.28
N ASP A 78 -13.38 -29.78 10.00
CA ASP A 78 -14.71 -30.23 9.65
C ASP A 78 -15.51 -30.67 10.90
N ASP A 79 -16.83 -30.80 10.73
CA ASP A 79 -17.75 -31.21 11.79
C ASP A 79 -17.32 -32.54 12.44
N PHE A 80 -16.96 -33.53 11.62
CA PHE A 80 -16.52 -34.85 12.08
C PHE A 80 -15.31 -34.75 13.01
N GLN A 81 -14.28 -33.99 12.65
CA GLN A 81 -13.08 -33.77 13.46
C GLN A 81 -13.42 -33.14 14.81
N ILE A 82 -14.28 -32.13 14.83
CA ILE A 82 -14.66 -31.41 16.06
C ILE A 82 -15.39 -32.35 17.02
N VAL A 83 -16.34 -33.14 16.52
CA VAL A 83 -17.06 -34.13 17.32
C VAL A 83 -16.10 -35.22 17.84
N HIS A 84 -15.14 -35.66 17.03
CA HIS A 84 -14.15 -36.67 17.46
C HIS A 84 -13.14 -36.16 18.49
N TYR A 85 -12.98 -34.85 18.63
CA TYR A 85 -12.23 -34.24 19.73
C TYR A 85 -13.05 -34.07 21.01
N GLY A 86 -14.28 -34.59 21.05
CA GLY A 86 -15.17 -34.54 22.22
C GLY A 86 -16.14 -33.37 22.21
N GLY A 87 -16.26 -32.63 21.11
CA GLY A 87 -17.32 -31.64 20.92
C GLY A 87 -18.69 -32.29 20.73
N SER A 88 -19.76 -31.59 21.13
CA SER A 88 -21.12 -31.97 20.71
C SER A 88 -21.38 -31.55 19.26
N GLU A 89 -22.39 -32.15 18.62
CA GLU A 89 -22.83 -31.73 17.28
C GLU A 89 -23.23 -30.24 17.24
N ASP A 90 -23.90 -29.75 18.29
CA ASP A 90 -24.29 -28.33 18.38
C ASP A 90 -23.08 -27.41 18.53
N TYR A 91 -22.07 -27.83 19.29
CA TYR A 91 -20.81 -27.10 19.38
C TYR A 91 -20.09 -27.05 18.04
N ALA A 92 -20.04 -28.17 17.32
CA ALA A 92 -19.39 -28.26 16.02
C ALA A 92 -20.03 -27.33 14.98
N LYS A 93 -21.37 -27.28 14.91
CA LYS A 93 -22.09 -26.32 14.04
C LYS A 93 -21.72 -24.87 14.35
N GLY A 94 -21.73 -24.48 15.63
CA GLY A 94 -21.37 -23.12 16.04
C GLY A 94 -19.90 -22.78 15.72
N TYR A 95 -18.99 -23.75 15.83
CA TYR A 95 -17.59 -23.59 15.45
C TYR A 95 -17.45 -23.35 13.94
N ILE A 96 -18.13 -24.14 13.11
CA ILE A 96 -18.13 -23.98 11.65
C ILE A 96 -18.71 -22.63 11.23
N ASP A 97 -19.79 -22.16 11.87
CA ASP A 97 -20.35 -20.83 11.61
C ASP A 97 -19.33 -19.71 11.91
N CYS A 98 -18.62 -19.83 13.04
CA CYS A 98 -17.55 -18.90 13.40
C CYS A 98 -16.41 -18.92 12.39
N GLN A 99 -15.95 -20.10 11.99
CA GLN A 99 -14.90 -20.31 11.01
C GLN A 99 -15.26 -19.69 9.64
N ASN A 100 -16.49 -19.92 9.18
CA ASN A 100 -17.03 -19.32 7.95
C ASN A 100 -17.11 -17.78 8.03
N ASN A 101 -17.55 -17.24 9.18
CA ASN A 101 -17.62 -15.79 9.39
C ASN A 101 -16.23 -15.15 9.40
N TYR A 102 -15.25 -15.81 10.01
CA TYR A 102 -13.86 -15.37 9.99
C TYR A 102 -13.28 -15.40 8.57
N ASN A 103 -13.49 -16.46 7.79
CA ASN A 103 -13.02 -16.53 6.39
C ASN A 103 -13.65 -15.43 5.53
N LYS A 104 -14.96 -15.13 5.70
CA LYS A 104 -15.60 -13.98 5.04
C LYS A 104 -14.93 -12.66 5.37
N ALA A 105 -14.56 -12.44 6.63
CA ALA A 105 -13.87 -11.22 7.06
C ALA A 105 -12.46 -11.12 6.45
N LEU A 106 -11.72 -12.23 6.33
CA LEU A 106 -10.43 -12.26 5.66
C LEU A 106 -10.56 -11.94 4.17
N THR A 107 -11.52 -12.56 3.48
CA THR A 107 -11.78 -12.29 2.05
C THR A 107 -12.17 -10.84 1.83
N ALA A 108 -13.02 -10.25 2.69
CA ALA A 108 -13.37 -8.83 2.62
C ALA A 108 -12.15 -7.90 2.85
N ALA A 109 -11.14 -8.38 3.58
CA ALA A 109 -9.89 -7.67 3.79
C ALA A 109 -8.85 -7.92 2.67
N GLY A 110 -9.20 -8.69 1.62
CA GLY A 110 -8.28 -9.04 0.53
C GLY A 110 -7.20 -10.04 0.94
N ILE A 111 -7.40 -10.79 2.02
CA ILE A 111 -6.45 -11.78 2.53
C ILE A 111 -6.90 -13.17 2.09
N GLY A 112 -6.08 -13.89 1.34
CA GLY A 112 -6.38 -15.27 0.96
C GLY A 112 -6.15 -16.27 2.11
N VAL A 113 -6.93 -17.35 2.18
CA VAL A 113 -6.74 -18.46 3.13
C VAL A 113 -6.12 -19.65 2.39
N LYS A 114 -5.01 -20.19 2.91
CA LYS A 114 -4.41 -21.41 2.35
C LYS A 114 -5.21 -22.64 2.73
N GLY A 115 -5.58 -23.44 1.73
CA GLY A 115 -6.28 -24.72 1.94
C GLY A 115 -7.80 -24.59 2.09
N GLU A 116 -8.37 -23.43 1.72
CA GLU A 116 -9.77 -23.34 1.27
C GLU A 116 -9.98 -24.14 -0.03
#